data_AF-A0A4R0J849-F1
#
_entry.id   AF-A0A4R0J849-F1
#
_cell.length_a   1.000
_cell.length_b   1.000
_cell.length_c   1.000
_cell.angle_alpha   90.00
_cell.angle_beta   90.00
_cell.angle_gamma   90.00
#
_symmetry.space_group_name_H-M   'P 1'
#
loop_
_entity.id
_entity.type
_entity.pdbx_description
1 polymer ?
#
loop_
_entity_poly.entity_id
_entity_poly.type
_entity_poly.pdbx_seq_one_letter_code
_entity_poly.pdbx_strand_id
1 'polypeptide(L)' 'MTYEQAREELVEVVRKLEAGGTSLEESLALWERGEELAGTCQRWLDGARERLTKAQAAQEEKSN' A
#
# COMPACT_ATOMS: atom_id res chain seq x y z
N MET A 1 1.67 -7.62 -8.56
CA MET A 1 0.40 -7.39 -7.84
C MET A 1 -0.05 -5.96 -8.10
N THR A 2 -1.35 -5.74 -8.32
CA THR A 2 -1.94 -4.39 -8.46
C THR A 2 -2.09 -3.71 -7.09
N TYR A 3 -2.33 -2.40 -7.07
CA TYR A 3 -2.61 -1.67 -5.83
C TYR A 3 -3.86 -2.21 -5.14
N GLU A 4 -4.92 -2.47 -5.91
CA GLU A 4 -6.21 -2.95 -5.40
C GLU A 4 -6.07 -4.33 -4.77
N GLN A 5 -5.34 -5.24 -5.42
CA GLN A 5 -5.04 -6.56 -4.86
C GLN A 5 -4.21 -6.46 -3.58
N ALA A 6 -3.18 -5.60 -3.57
CA ALA A 6 -2.34 -5.40 -2.38
C ALA A 6 -3.16 -4.85 -1.20
N ARG A 7 -4.05 -3.90 -1.49
CA ARG A 7 -4.94 -3.29 -0.49
C ARG A 7 -5.95 -4.29 0.05
N GLU A 8 -6.56 -5.09 -0.83
CA GLU A 8 -7.53 -6.11 -0.43
C GLU A 8 -6.88 -7.16 0.48
N GLU A 9 -5.70 -7.67 0.09
CA GLU A 9 -4.96 -8.62 0.92
C GLU A 9 -4.55 -8.00 2.27
N LEU A 10 -4.13 -6.73 2.29
CA LEU A 10 -3.77 -6.02 3.51
C LEU A 10 -4.97 -5.90 4.46
N VAL A 11 -6.16 -5.60 3.92
CA VAL A 11 -7.39 -5.54 4.71
C VAL A 11 -7.70 -6.89 5.34
N GLU A 12 -7.53 -7.99 4.61
CA GLU A 12 -7.74 -9.35 5.16
C GLU A 12 -6.72 -9.70 6.24
N VAL A 13 -5.45 -9.31 6.08
CA VAL A 13 -4.42 -9.49 7.11
C VAL A 13 -4.79 -8.72 8.39
N VAL A 14 -5.17 -7.46 8.27
CA VAL A 14 -5.60 -6.63 9.42
C VAL A 14 -6.82 -7.24 10.10
N ARG A 15 -7.84 -7.66 9.33
CA ARG A 15 -9.03 -8.33 9.88
C ARG A 15 -8.69 -9.56 10.70
N LYS A 16 -7.74 -10.38 10.25
CA LYS A 16 -7.29 -11.58 10.99
C LYS A 16 -6.55 -11.21 12.27
N LEU A 17 -5.68 -10.20 12.22
CA LEU A 17 -4.98 -9.69 13.41
C LEU A 17 -5.98 -9.13 14.45
N GLU A 18 -6.98 -8.36 14.00
CA GLU A 18 -8.01 -7.77 14.86
C GLU A 18 -8.96 -8.81 15.46
N ALA A 19 -9.28 -9.87 14.72
CA ALA A 19 -10.09 -10.98 15.23
C ALA A 19 -9.42 -11.71 16.39
N GLY A 20 -8.07 -11.70 16.43
CA GLY A 20 -7.29 -12.44 17.42
C GLY A 20 -7.50 -13.96 17.32
N GLY A 21 -7.21 -14.67 18.40
CA GLY A 21 -7.35 -16.14 18.44
C GLY A 21 -6.27 -16.91 17.67
N THR A 22 -5.29 -16.19 17.11
CA THR A 22 -4.09 -16.74 16.47
C THR A 22 -2.99 -16.96 17.51
N SER A 23 -2.11 -17.93 17.25
CA SER A 23 -0.87 -18.08 18.01
C SER A 23 0.06 -16.88 17.81
N LEU A 24 1.08 -16.74 18.65
CA LEU A 24 2.09 -15.70 18.51
C LEU A 24 2.81 -15.79 17.15
N GLU A 25 3.20 -16.99 16.75
CA GLU A 25 3.90 -17.25 15.49
C GLU A 25 3.05 -16.86 14.28
N GLU A 26 1.77 -17.22 14.28
CA GLU A 26 0.82 -16.80 13.23
C GLU A 26 0.60 -15.29 13.22
N SER A 27 0.53 -14.66 14.40
CA SER A 27 0.35 -13.20 14.53
C SER A 27 1.57 -12.45 13.99
N LEU A 28 2.78 -12.97 14.22
CA LEU A 28 4.02 -12.40 13.66
C LEU A 28 4.05 -12.56 12.14
N ALA A 29 3.71 -13.73 11.61
CA ALA A 29 3.65 -13.97 10.17
C ALA A 29 2.62 -13.06 9.47
N LEU A 30 1.45 -12.86 10.08
CA LEU A 30 0.44 -11.92 9.61
C LEU A 30 0.96 -10.47 9.63
N TRP A 31 1.64 -10.06 10.69
CA TRP A 31 2.22 -8.72 10.77
C TRP A 31 3.28 -8.50 9.69
N GLU A 32 4.24 -9.41 9.52
CA GLU A 32 5.28 -9.31 8.49
C GLU A 32 4.65 -9.20 7.09
N ARG A 33 3.63 -10.02 6.81
CA ARG A 33 2.89 -9.93 5.56
C ARG A 33 2.19 -8.58 5.40
N GLY A 34 1.60 -8.05 6.46
CA GLY A 34 0.97 -6.74 6.49
C GLY A 34 1.96 -5.62 6.14
N GLU A 35 3.17 -5.65 6.71
CA GLU A 35 4.23 -4.67 6.42
C GLU A 35 4.67 -4.70 4.95
N GLU A 36 4.84 -5.90 4.37
CA GLU A 36 5.17 -6.05 2.95
C GLU A 36 4.09 -5.45 2.03
N LEU A 37 2.82 -5.71 2.35
CA LEU A 37 1.67 -5.23 1.60
C LEU A 37 1.52 -3.71 1.73
N ALA A 38 1.68 -3.17 2.94
CA ALA A 38 1.68 -1.74 3.21
C ALA A 38 2.79 -1.02 2.42
N GLY A 39 4.01 -1.56 2.46
CA GLY A 39 5.13 -1.03 1.68
C GLY A 39 4.87 -1.09 0.16
N THR A 40 4.18 -2.13 -0.32
CA THR A 40 3.78 -2.22 -1.72
C THR A 40 2.73 -1.16 -2.09
N CYS A 41 1.72 -0.96 -1.24
CA CYS A 41 0.71 0.07 -1.44
C CYS A 41 1.34 1.46 -1.46
N GLN A 42 2.27 1.74 -0.54
CA GLN A 42 2.96 3.03 -0.46
C GLN A 42 3.74 3.33 -1.75
N ARG A 43 4.51 2.36 -2.27
CA ARG A 43 5.25 2.53 -3.53
C ARG A 43 4.35 2.88 -4.71
N TRP A 44 3.16 2.28 -4.78
CA TRP A 44 2.18 2.60 -5.83
C TRP A 44 1.66 4.04 -5.70
N LEU A 45 1.32 4.47 -4.49
CA LEU A 45 0.83 5.81 -4.21
C LEU A 45 1.90 6.88 -4.46
N ASP A 46 3.14 6.62 -4.06
CA ASP A 46 4.28 7.52 -4.31
C ASP A 46 4.51 7.68 -5.82
N GLY A 47 4.55 6.58 -6.56
CA GLY A 47 4.68 6.64 -8.02
C GLY A 47 3.53 7.37 -8.70
N ALA A 48 2.29 7.25 -8.18
CA ALA A 48 1.16 8.02 -8.67
C ALA A 48 1.31 9.52 -8.37
N ARG A 49 1.75 9.88 -7.16
CA ARG A 49 2.01 11.26 -6.76
C ARG A 49 3.07 11.90 -7.64
N GLU A 50 4.19 11.24 -7.88
CA GLU A 50 5.26 11.76 -8.73
C GLU A 50 4.79 12.04 -10.16
N ARG A 51 3.98 11.14 -10.73
CA ARG A 51 3.41 11.35 -12.08
C ARG A 51 2.51 12.58 -12.13
N LEU A 52 1.69 12.79 -11.10
CA LEU A 52 0.85 13.97 -11.00
C LEU A 52 1.68 15.25 -10.88
N THR A 53 2.69 15.25 -10.01
CA THR A 53 3.60 16.40 -9.84
C THR A 53 4.30 16.76 -11.16
N LYS A 54 4.82 15.76 -11.89
CA LYS A 54 5.46 15.98 -13.21
C LYS A 54 4.47 16.51 -14.24
N ALA A 55 3.24 15.99 -14.26
CA ALA A 55 2.20 16.46 -15.17
C ALA A 55 1.81 17.91 -14.89
N GLN A 56 1.71 18.30 -13.61
CA GLN A 56 1.42 19.68 -13.20
C GLN A 56 2.52 20.65 -13.63
N ALA A 57 3.79 20.34 -13.33
CA ALA A 57 4.92 21.17 -13.74
C ALA A 57 4.98 21.36 -15.27
N ALA A 58 4.74 20.29 -16.04
CA ALA A 58 4.71 20.35 -17.50
C ALA A 58 3.51 21.14 -18.06
N GLN A 59 2.44 21.37 -17.29
CA GLN A 59 1.36 22.27 -17.67
C GLN A 59 1.73 23.73 -17.39
N GLU A 60 2.36 24.01 -16.26
CA GLU A 60 2.81 25.34 -15.87
C GLU A 60 3.84 25.90 -16.88
N GLU A 61 4.82 25.08 -17.28
CA GLU A 61 5.83 25.45 -18.30
C GLU A 61 5.21 25.78 -19.67
N LYS A 62 4.09 25.14 -20.03
CA LYS A 62 3.42 25.39 -21.33
C LYS A 62 2.55 26.63 -21.32
N SER A 63 2.20 27.14 -20.14
CA SER A 63 1.28 28.25 -19.99
C SER A 63 2.00 29.60 -19.79
N ASN A 64 3.34 29.59 -19.79
CA ASN A 64 4.23 30.74 -19.63
C ASN A 64 5.08 30.96 -20.90
#